data_AF-A0A1J4K559-F1
#
_entry.id   AF-A0A1J4K559-F1
#
_cell.length_a   1.000
_cell.length_b   1.000
_cell.length_c   1.000
_cell.angle_alpha   90.00
_cell.angle_beta   90.00
_cell.angle_gamma   90.00
#
_symmetry.space_group_name_H-M   'P 1'
#
loop_
_entity.id
_entity.type
_entity.pdbx_description
1 polymer ?
#
loop_
_entity_poly.entity_id
_entity_poly.type
_entity_poly.pdbx_seq_one_letter_code
_entity_poly.pdbx_strand_id
1 'polypeptide(L)'
;MKNFINKVKETTQIGVQFVKEATGMENTQADPVFDAAVTHLKAMKKRFNEFYKNVEELMSIFPSIAENGTKFSNALVHLDQNSGGYCSTTSNSYDLFFKQTKSFIEKSVIDPMGPLVLKQIENVQKTITELEKVEKEREKLRLLTESERSKLSSGGVAARQRFDQYYSQMMQNSRYYVDQVNMMWAKRYEIIECPLQQFVGIMYAFLQAELAGIQALASGLGGQPV
;
A
#
# COMPACT_ATOMS: atom_id res chain seq x y z
N MET A 1 -37.02 14.09 -1.56
CA MET A 1 -37.19 14.56 -0.16
C MET A 1 -37.26 13.44 0.88
N LYS A 2 -38.11 12.40 0.73
CA LYS A 2 -38.22 11.29 1.72
C LYS A 2 -36.87 10.61 2.07
N ASN A 3 -36.03 10.33 1.07
CA ASN A 3 -34.72 9.70 1.31
C ASN A 3 -33.73 10.59 2.09
N PHE A 4 -33.81 11.91 1.91
CA PHE A 4 -32.98 12.87 2.66
C PHE A 4 -33.40 12.93 4.13
N ILE A 5 -34.71 13.02 4.38
CA ILE A 5 -35.27 13.05 5.74
C ILE A 5 -34.98 11.74 6.50
N ASN A 6 -35.07 10.59 5.84
CA ASN A 6 -34.73 9.31 6.45
C ASN A 6 -33.24 9.24 6.80
N LYS A 7 -32.35 9.69 5.93
CA LYS A 7 -30.90 9.73 6.18
C LYS A 7 -30.54 10.66 7.35
N VAL A 8 -31.19 11.82 7.46
CA VAL A 8 -30.99 12.74 8.60
C VAL A 8 -31.43 12.08 9.91
N LYS A 9 -32.58 11.40 9.92
CA LYS A 9 -33.08 10.67 11.10
C LYS A 9 -32.12 9.57 11.55
N GLU A 10 -31.58 8.79 10.61
CA GLU A 10 -30.58 7.75 10.90
C GLU A 10 -29.31 8.36 11.52
N THR A 11 -28.78 9.43 10.94
CA THR A 11 -27.58 10.11 11.47
C THR A 11 -27.79 10.63 12.89
N THR A 12 -28.94 11.25 13.18
CA THR A 12 -29.25 11.72 14.54
C THR A 12 -29.37 10.55 15.52
N GLN A 13 -30.00 9.45 15.11
CA GLN A 13 -30.13 8.25 15.96
C GLN A 13 -28.76 7.64 16.29
N ILE A 14 -27.88 7.53 15.30
CA ILE A 14 -26.50 7.08 15.47
C ILE A 14 -25.77 7.97 16.46
N GLY A 15 -25.85 9.30 16.30
CA GLY A 15 -25.19 10.25 17.20
C GLY A 15 -25.67 10.14 18.65
N VAL A 16 -26.98 10.04 18.86
CA VAL A 16 -27.56 9.86 20.21
C VAL A 16 -27.11 8.54 20.82
N GLN A 17 -27.13 7.44 20.05
CA GLN A 17 -26.71 6.13 20.54
C GLN A 17 -25.22 6.10 20.92
N PHE A 18 -24.37 6.70 20.09
CA PHE A 18 -22.94 6.81 20.36
C PHE A 18 -22.66 7.55 21.68
N VAL A 19 -23.36 8.66 21.94
CA VAL A 19 -23.22 9.41 23.19
C VAL A 19 -23.62 8.55 24.39
N LYS A 20 -24.73 7.80 24.31
CA LYS A 20 -25.17 6.92 25.40
C LYS A 20 -24.14 5.84 25.75
N GLU A 21 -23.53 5.23 24.75
CA GLU A 21 -22.50 4.22 24.98
C GLU A 21 -21.23 4.86 25.56
N ALA A 22 -20.82 6.02 25.05
CA ALA A 22 -19.65 6.75 25.55
C ALA A 22 -19.82 7.23 27.01
N THR A 23 -21.04 7.55 27.43
CA THR A 23 -21.35 7.95 28.81
C THR A 23 -21.69 6.77 29.73
N GLY A 24 -21.65 5.52 29.22
CA GLY A 24 -21.99 4.31 29.97
C GLY A 24 -23.47 4.17 30.31
N MET A 25 -24.34 4.92 29.63
CA MET A 25 -25.80 4.85 29.82
C MET A 25 -26.41 3.58 29.19
N GLU A 26 -25.75 3.00 28.19
CA GLU A 26 -26.11 1.70 27.59
C GLU A 26 -24.86 0.87 27.33
N ASN A 27 -24.93 -0.45 27.56
CA ASN A 27 -23.80 -1.37 27.40
C ASN A 27 -23.78 -1.99 25.99
N THR A 28 -22.65 -1.87 25.31
CA THR A 28 -22.42 -2.51 24.01
C THR A 28 -22.26 -4.02 24.15
N GLN A 29 -22.98 -4.80 23.35
CA GLN A 29 -22.78 -6.24 23.25
C GLN A 29 -21.45 -6.53 22.55
N ALA A 30 -20.54 -7.23 23.23
CA ALA A 30 -19.23 -7.62 22.67
C ALA A 30 -19.40 -8.67 21.55
N ASP A 31 -18.56 -8.56 20.52
CA ASP A 31 -18.46 -9.52 19.41
C ASP A 31 -17.01 -9.99 19.28
N PRO A 32 -16.57 -10.97 20.11
CA PRO A 32 -15.16 -11.33 20.23
C PRO A 32 -14.53 -11.80 18.91
N VAL A 33 -15.33 -12.41 18.02
CA VAL A 33 -14.85 -12.91 16.73
C VAL A 33 -14.58 -11.74 15.78
N PHE A 34 -15.49 -10.77 15.72
CA PHE A 34 -15.30 -9.56 14.93
C PHE A 34 -14.15 -8.72 15.48
N ASP A 35 -14.06 -8.54 16.80
CA ASP A 35 -13.02 -7.75 17.45
C ASP A 35 -11.61 -8.35 17.23
N ALA A 36 -11.50 -9.68 17.23
CA ALA A 36 -10.28 -10.37 16.85
C ALA A 36 -9.89 -10.11 15.39
N ALA A 37 -10.86 -10.15 14.45
CA ALA A 37 -10.61 -9.83 13.05
C ALA A 37 -10.18 -8.36 12.88
N VAL A 38 -10.81 -7.40 13.57
CA VAL A 38 -10.38 -5.99 13.57
C VAL A 38 -8.92 -5.85 14.04
N THR A 39 -8.54 -6.61 15.06
CA THR A 39 -7.16 -6.63 15.57
C THR A 39 -6.18 -7.18 14.53
N HIS A 40 -6.53 -8.27 13.85
CA HIS A 40 -5.75 -8.83 12.75
C HIS A 40 -5.57 -7.83 11.59
N LEU A 41 -6.66 -7.18 11.14
CA LEU A 41 -6.59 -6.21 10.06
C LEU A 41 -5.69 -5.02 10.42
N LYS A 42 -5.82 -4.47 11.64
CA LYS A 42 -4.96 -3.38 12.12
C LYS A 42 -3.49 -3.77 12.14
N ALA A 43 -3.16 -4.97 12.61
CA ALA A 43 -1.79 -5.47 12.64
C ALA A 43 -1.22 -5.66 11.22
N MET A 44 -2.00 -6.24 10.30
CA MET A 44 -1.59 -6.40 8.90
C MET A 44 -1.39 -5.05 8.22
N LYS A 45 -2.36 -4.13 8.34
CA LYS A 45 -2.31 -2.80 7.74
C LYS A 45 -1.06 -2.04 8.17
N LYS A 46 -0.72 -2.06 9.46
CA LYS A 46 0.47 -1.38 9.98
C LYS A 46 1.74 -1.88 9.28
N ARG A 47 1.98 -3.20 9.33
CA ARG A 47 3.18 -3.82 8.72
C ARG A 47 3.24 -3.62 7.22
N PHE A 48 2.09 -3.74 6.56
CA PHE A 48 1.98 -3.60 5.12
C PHE A 48 2.26 -2.16 4.66
N ASN A 49 1.79 -1.16 5.39
CA ASN A 49 2.08 0.24 5.10
C ASN A 49 3.55 0.58 5.30
N GLU A 50 4.18 0.04 6.35
CA GLU A 50 5.63 0.18 6.56
C GLU A 50 6.43 -0.44 5.39
N PHE A 51 6.05 -1.64 4.95
CA PHE A 51 6.65 -2.29 3.77
C PHE A 51 6.48 -1.45 2.50
N TYR A 52 5.26 -1.02 2.20
CA TYR A 52 4.97 -0.21 1.00
C TYR A 52 5.79 1.07 0.96
N LYS A 53 5.83 1.80 2.08
CA LYS A 53 6.61 3.03 2.21
C LYS A 53 8.09 2.79 1.92
N ASN A 54 8.67 1.72 2.46
CA ASN A 54 10.08 1.39 2.22
C ASN A 54 10.36 1.07 0.73
N VAL A 55 9.44 0.37 0.06
CA VAL A 55 9.55 0.09 -1.38
C VAL A 55 9.49 1.37 -2.21
N GLU A 56 8.54 2.26 -1.92
CA GLU A 56 8.44 3.57 -2.59
C GLU A 56 9.67 4.44 -2.38
N GLU A 57 10.17 4.52 -1.15
CA GLU A 57 11.38 5.27 -0.81
C GLU A 57 12.58 4.75 -1.60
N LEU A 58 12.79 3.43 -1.65
CA LEU A 58 13.88 2.84 -2.43
C LEU A 58 13.73 3.10 -3.93
N MET A 59 12.52 2.97 -4.47
CA MET A 59 12.25 3.27 -5.87
C MET A 59 12.57 4.71 -6.24
N SER A 60 12.30 5.65 -5.34
CA SER A 60 12.53 7.08 -5.59
C SER A 60 14.00 7.44 -5.81
N ILE A 61 14.93 6.59 -5.36
CA ILE A 61 16.38 6.82 -5.45
C ILE A 61 16.89 6.58 -6.88
N PHE A 62 16.31 5.62 -7.60
CA PHE A 62 16.81 5.17 -8.90
C PHE A 62 16.85 6.26 -9.99
N PRO A 63 15.78 7.08 -10.17
CA PRO A 63 15.83 8.20 -11.09
C PRO A 63 16.98 9.17 -10.79
N SER A 64 17.25 9.44 -9.50
CA SER A 64 18.34 10.32 -9.09
C SER A 64 19.72 9.73 -9.38
N ILE A 65 19.91 8.41 -9.23
CA ILE A 65 21.15 7.73 -9.62
C ILE A 65 21.39 7.92 -11.12
N ALA A 66 20.37 7.64 -11.95
CA ALA A 66 20.46 7.77 -13.40
C ALA A 66 20.76 9.21 -13.85
N GLU A 67 20.07 10.19 -13.24
CA GLU A 67 20.22 11.60 -13.57
C GLU A 67 21.60 12.13 -13.16
N ASN A 68 22.05 11.86 -11.94
CA ASN A 68 23.34 12.32 -11.45
C ASN A 68 24.50 11.68 -12.19
N GLY A 69 24.40 10.38 -12.51
CA GLY A 69 25.37 9.69 -13.36
C GLY A 69 25.50 10.32 -14.74
N THR A 70 24.37 10.63 -15.38
CA THR A 70 24.33 11.32 -16.68
C THR A 70 24.94 12.73 -16.60
N LYS A 71 24.63 13.49 -15.53
CA LYS A 71 25.22 14.82 -15.32
C LYS A 71 26.75 14.74 -15.18
N PHE A 72 27.24 13.77 -14.42
CA PHE A 72 28.67 13.55 -14.23
C PHE A 72 29.37 13.17 -15.54
N SER A 73 28.82 12.22 -16.31
CA SER A 73 29.41 11.83 -17.59
C SER A 73 29.44 12.97 -18.60
N ASN A 74 28.37 13.75 -18.69
CA ASN A 74 28.31 14.93 -19.56
C ASN A 74 29.38 15.97 -19.17
N ALA A 75 29.59 16.19 -17.87
CA ALA A 75 30.64 17.10 -17.40
C ALA A 75 32.04 16.61 -17.77
N LEU A 76 32.32 15.30 -17.67
CA LEU A 76 33.59 14.71 -18.10
C LEU A 76 33.82 14.88 -19.61
N VAL A 77 32.80 14.61 -20.43
CA VAL A 77 32.88 14.80 -21.89
C VAL A 77 33.17 16.27 -22.23
N HIS A 78 32.49 17.20 -21.58
CA HIS A 78 32.72 18.63 -21.79
C HIS A 78 34.13 19.07 -21.37
N LEU A 79 34.66 18.55 -20.25
CA LEU A 79 36.03 18.84 -19.80
C LEU A 79 37.08 18.31 -20.79
N ASP A 80 36.87 17.12 -21.33
CA ASP A 80 37.76 16.53 -22.33
C ASP A 80 37.74 17.33 -23.64
N GLN A 81 36.56 17.74 -24.12
CA GLN A 81 36.42 18.63 -25.27
C GLN A 81 37.17 19.96 -25.07
N ASN A 82 37.02 20.58 -23.90
CA ASN A 82 37.74 21.81 -23.55
C ASN A 82 39.26 21.64 -23.44
N SER A 83 39.71 20.42 -23.13
CA SER A 83 41.12 20.08 -23.00
C SER A 83 41.76 19.65 -24.33
N GLY A 84 41.00 19.61 -25.43
CA GLY A 84 41.50 19.18 -26.74
C GLY A 84 41.42 17.67 -27.01
N GLY A 85 40.63 16.92 -26.22
CA GLY A 85 40.32 15.50 -26.49
C GLY A 85 41.36 14.49 -26.03
N TYR A 86 42.36 14.90 -25.25
CA TYR A 86 43.45 14.02 -24.77
C TYR A 86 42.96 12.86 -23.90
N CYS A 87 41.77 12.96 -23.30
CA CYS A 87 41.18 11.97 -22.42
C CYS A 87 39.92 11.32 -23.01
N SER A 88 39.74 11.39 -24.33
CA SER A 88 38.54 10.91 -25.04
C SER A 88 38.18 9.45 -24.79
N THR A 89 39.17 8.56 -24.67
CA THR A 89 38.93 7.15 -24.30
C THR A 89 38.26 7.05 -22.92
N THR A 90 38.76 7.80 -21.94
CA THR A 90 38.24 7.82 -20.58
C THR A 90 36.84 8.45 -20.55
N SER A 91 36.67 9.66 -21.09
CA SER A 91 35.40 10.39 -21.07
C SER A 91 34.28 9.60 -21.77
N ASN A 92 34.56 8.99 -22.93
CA ASN A 92 33.60 8.15 -23.65
C ASN A 92 33.24 6.86 -22.89
N SER A 93 34.18 6.26 -22.17
CA SER A 93 33.92 5.05 -21.37
C SER A 93 32.96 5.34 -20.21
N TYR A 94 33.14 6.46 -19.52
CA TYR A 94 32.21 6.90 -18.47
C TYR A 94 30.83 7.26 -19.04
N ASP A 95 30.78 7.95 -20.19
CA ASP A 95 29.51 8.26 -20.86
C ASP A 95 28.72 7.01 -21.27
N LEU A 96 29.41 6.02 -21.86
CA LEU A 96 28.78 4.75 -22.20
C LEU A 96 28.25 4.03 -20.95
N PHE A 97 29.05 3.95 -19.89
CA PHE A 97 28.65 3.33 -18.62
C PHE A 97 27.38 3.97 -18.06
N PHE A 98 27.36 5.30 -17.87
CA PHE A 98 26.19 5.95 -17.26
C PHE A 98 24.94 5.96 -18.16
N LYS A 99 25.09 5.96 -19.49
CA LYS A 99 23.97 5.74 -20.42
C LYS A 99 23.42 4.33 -20.32
N GLN A 100 24.27 3.32 -20.17
CA GLN A 100 23.85 1.94 -19.95
C GLN A 100 23.15 1.78 -18.61
N THR A 101 23.72 2.31 -17.52
CA THR A 101 23.09 2.36 -16.19
C THR A 101 21.71 3.01 -16.26
N LYS A 102 21.59 4.18 -16.90
CA LYS A 102 20.29 4.85 -17.08
C LYS A 102 19.29 3.96 -17.82
N SER A 103 19.69 3.38 -18.97
CA SER A 103 18.79 2.53 -19.75
C SER A 103 18.40 1.27 -18.97
N PHE A 104 19.29 0.71 -18.15
CA PHE A 104 19.00 -0.45 -17.32
C PHE A 104 18.04 -0.09 -16.20
N ILE A 105 18.25 1.03 -15.52
CA ILE A 105 17.33 1.53 -14.49
C ILE A 105 15.92 1.70 -15.08
N GLU A 106 15.79 2.33 -16.24
CA GLU A 106 14.47 2.53 -16.87
C GLU A 106 13.80 1.18 -17.22
N LYS A 107 14.49 0.32 -17.96
CA LYS A 107 13.89 -0.90 -18.56
C LYS A 107 13.82 -2.10 -17.63
N SER A 108 14.78 -2.23 -16.73
CA SER A 108 14.98 -3.44 -15.92
C SER A 108 14.70 -3.22 -14.43
N VAL A 109 14.61 -1.96 -13.99
CA VAL A 109 14.24 -1.60 -12.61
C VAL A 109 12.86 -0.97 -12.57
N ILE A 110 12.66 0.18 -13.21
CA ILE A 110 11.41 0.96 -13.11
C ILE A 110 10.26 0.25 -13.84
N ASP A 111 10.44 -0.12 -15.11
CA ASP A 111 9.37 -0.74 -15.92
C ASP A 111 8.83 -2.03 -15.30
N PRO A 112 9.64 -2.96 -14.76
CA PRO A 112 9.13 -4.18 -14.13
C PRO A 112 8.56 -3.95 -12.72
N MET A 113 9.02 -2.94 -12.00
CA MET A 113 8.59 -2.66 -10.62
C MET A 113 7.09 -2.37 -10.52
N GLY A 114 6.55 -1.59 -11.46
CA GLY A 114 5.12 -1.30 -11.53
C GLY A 114 4.23 -2.56 -11.58
N PRO A 115 4.32 -3.38 -12.63
CA PRO A 115 3.47 -4.56 -12.79
C PRO A 115 3.77 -5.70 -11.81
N LEU A 116 5.04 -5.90 -11.40
CA LEU A 116 5.43 -7.04 -10.57
C LEU A 116 5.30 -6.79 -9.07
N VAL A 117 5.61 -5.57 -8.61
CA VAL A 117 5.67 -5.24 -7.19
C VAL A 117 4.52 -4.31 -6.81
N LEU A 118 4.41 -3.14 -7.43
CA LEU A 118 3.43 -2.12 -7.03
C LEU A 118 1.99 -2.60 -7.23
N LYS A 119 1.68 -3.25 -8.35
CA LYS A 119 0.34 -3.77 -8.61
C LYS A 119 -0.13 -4.77 -7.55
N GLN A 120 0.76 -5.62 -7.05
CA GLN A 120 0.43 -6.53 -5.95
C GLN A 120 0.13 -5.76 -4.68
N ILE A 121 0.92 -4.72 -4.42
CA ILE A 121 0.75 -3.88 -3.25
C ILE A 121 -0.57 -3.12 -3.29
N GLU A 122 -0.88 -2.49 -4.42
CA GLU A 122 -2.12 -1.75 -4.68
C GLU A 122 -3.36 -2.63 -4.47
N ASN A 123 -3.33 -3.89 -4.95
CA ASN A 123 -4.43 -4.83 -4.76
C ASN A 123 -4.72 -5.07 -3.28
N VAL A 124 -3.68 -5.25 -2.46
CA VAL A 124 -3.83 -5.46 -1.02
C VAL A 124 -4.33 -4.20 -0.33
N GLN A 125 -3.83 -3.01 -0.69
CA GLN A 125 -4.34 -1.74 -0.16
C GLN A 125 -5.81 -1.53 -0.48
N LYS A 126 -6.22 -1.89 -1.70
CA LYS A 126 -7.63 -1.82 -2.12
C LYS A 126 -8.49 -2.73 -1.25
N THR A 127 -8.09 -3.98 -1.02
CA THR A 127 -8.82 -4.89 -0.13
C THR A 127 -8.89 -4.37 1.29
N ILE A 128 -7.79 -3.84 1.86
CA ILE A 128 -7.79 -3.22 3.19
C ILE A 128 -8.80 -2.06 3.24
N THR A 129 -8.78 -1.18 2.24
CA THR A 129 -9.68 -0.02 2.16
C THR A 129 -11.15 -0.43 2.04
N GLU A 130 -11.44 -1.50 1.30
CA GLU A 130 -12.78 -2.08 1.21
C GLU A 130 -13.24 -2.64 2.56
N LEU A 131 -12.39 -3.38 3.26
CA LEU A 131 -12.69 -3.91 4.59
C LEU A 131 -12.92 -2.80 5.63
N GLU A 132 -12.15 -1.70 5.58
CA GLU A 132 -12.38 -0.54 6.46
C GLU A 132 -13.73 0.13 6.20
N LYS A 133 -14.23 0.12 4.96
CA LYS A 133 -15.59 0.59 4.65
C LYS A 133 -16.64 -0.33 5.24
N VAL A 134 -16.43 -1.65 5.14
CA VAL A 134 -17.34 -2.64 5.74
C VAL A 134 -17.36 -2.53 7.26
N GLU A 135 -16.21 -2.34 7.91
CA GLU A 135 -16.10 -2.12 9.36
C GLU A 135 -16.93 -0.90 9.80
N LYS A 136 -16.79 0.23 9.09
CA LYS A 136 -17.56 1.45 9.35
C LYS A 136 -19.05 1.26 9.15
N GLU A 137 -19.47 0.57 8.08
CA GLU A 137 -20.90 0.32 7.85
C GLU A 137 -21.47 -0.68 8.87
N ARG A 138 -20.69 -1.68 9.28
CA ARG A 138 -21.07 -2.61 10.36
C ARG A 138 -21.29 -1.85 11.67
N GLU A 139 -20.39 -0.94 12.02
CA GLU A 139 -20.53 -0.12 13.24
C GLU A 139 -21.76 0.77 13.20
N LYS A 140 -22.02 1.41 12.05
CA LYS A 140 -23.24 2.18 11.82
C LYS A 140 -24.50 1.33 12.01
N LEU A 141 -24.53 0.12 11.43
CA LEU A 141 -25.66 -0.82 11.57
C LEU A 141 -25.83 -1.31 13.01
N ARG A 142 -24.73 -1.50 13.76
CA ARG A 142 -24.77 -1.84 15.18
C ARG A 142 -25.47 -0.76 15.99
N LEU A 143 -25.09 0.51 15.80
CA LEU A 143 -25.70 1.65 16.49
C LEU A 143 -27.19 1.79 16.16
N LEU A 144 -27.57 1.60 14.89
CA LEU A 144 -28.99 1.60 14.48
C LEU A 144 -29.77 0.43 15.08
N THR A 145 -29.16 -0.76 15.14
CA THR A 145 -29.75 -1.95 15.76
C THR A 145 -30.02 -1.72 17.25
N GLU A 146 -29.05 -1.16 17.98
CA GLU A 146 -29.22 -0.87 19.41
C GLU A 146 -30.27 0.23 19.65
N SER A 147 -30.27 1.28 18.80
CA SER A 147 -31.30 2.32 18.84
C SER A 147 -32.72 1.74 18.65
N GLU A 148 -32.92 0.83 17.69
CA GLU A 148 -34.23 0.18 17.51
C GLU A 148 -34.52 -0.83 18.62
N ARG A 149 -33.52 -1.53 19.17
CA ARG A 149 -33.66 -2.44 20.33
C ARG A 149 -34.26 -1.71 21.51
N SER A 150 -33.77 -0.51 21.82
CA SER A 150 -34.30 0.33 22.90
C SER A 150 -35.80 0.65 22.72
N LYS A 151 -36.27 0.76 21.48
CA LYS A 151 -37.67 1.05 21.11
C LYS A 151 -38.56 -0.19 21.13
N LEU A 152 -38.01 -1.41 21.04
CA LEU A 152 -38.79 -2.65 21.10
C LEU A 152 -39.53 -2.80 22.44
N SER A 153 -39.00 -2.22 23.52
CA SER A 153 -39.66 -2.13 24.82
C SER A 153 -41.05 -1.47 24.79
N SER A 154 -41.33 -0.66 23.76
CA SER A 154 -42.61 0.03 23.54
C SER A 154 -43.57 -0.71 22.59
N GLY A 155 -43.25 -1.95 22.16
CA GLY A 155 -44.18 -2.83 21.45
C GLY A 155 -44.46 -2.50 19.97
N GLY A 156 -43.67 -1.63 19.35
CA GLY A 156 -43.89 -1.18 17.97
C GLY A 156 -43.48 -2.20 16.90
N VAL A 157 -44.43 -2.69 16.10
CA VAL A 157 -44.20 -3.60 14.95
C VAL A 157 -43.20 -3.03 13.94
N ALA A 158 -43.24 -1.72 13.67
CA ALA A 158 -42.31 -1.06 12.75
C ALA A 158 -40.86 -1.01 13.28
N ALA A 159 -40.68 -0.87 14.60
CA ALA A 159 -39.35 -0.93 15.22
C ALA A 159 -38.77 -2.34 15.13
N ARG A 160 -39.63 -3.37 15.27
CA ARG A 160 -39.23 -4.77 15.09
C ARG A 160 -38.72 -5.06 13.67
N GLN A 161 -39.46 -4.63 12.65
CA GLN A 161 -39.05 -4.81 11.26
C GLN A 161 -37.70 -4.14 10.96
N ARG A 162 -37.49 -2.90 11.43
CA ARG A 162 -36.21 -2.20 11.24
C ARG A 162 -35.07 -2.84 12.02
N PHE A 163 -35.32 -3.27 13.25
CA PHE A 163 -34.34 -4.01 14.05
C PHE A 163 -33.89 -5.28 13.30
N ASP A 164 -34.82 -6.12 12.86
CA ASP A 164 -34.51 -7.38 12.19
C ASP A 164 -33.74 -7.11 10.86
N GLN A 165 -34.08 -6.03 10.13
CA GLN A 165 -33.37 -5.61 8.93
C GLN A 165 -31.92 -5.17 9.22
N TYR A 166 -31.71 -4.23 10.14
CA TYR A 166 -30.37 -3.72 10.47
C TYR A 166 -29.50 -4.83 11.07
N TYR A 167 -30.07 -5.67 11.93
CA TYR A 167 -29.37 -6.81 12.53
C TYR A 167 -28.91 -7.81 11.47
N SER A 168 -29.79 -8.17 10.52
CA SER A 168 -29.45 -9.08 9.43
C SER A 168 -28.29 -8.54 8.58
N GLN A 169 -28.34 -7.26 8.20
CA GLN A 169 -27.26 -6.60 7.45
C GLN A 169 -25.96 -6.52 8.26
N MET A 170 -26.04 -6.22 9.56
CA MET A 170 -24.88 -6.18 10.46
C MET A 170 -24.21 -7.55 10.52
N MET A 171 -24.98 -8.63 10.66
CA MET A 171 -24.45 -9.99 10.70
C MET A 171 -23.83 -10.42 9.36
N GLN A 172 -24.43 -10.01 8.23
CA GLN A 172 -23.87 -10.24 6.91
C GLN A 172 -22.51 -9.54 6.75
N ASN A 173 -22.41 -8.26 7.13
CA ASN A 173 -21.16 -7.50 7.09
C ASN A 173 -20.11 -8.09 8.03
N SER A 174 -20.52 -8.55 9.22
CA SER A 174 -19.62 -9.16 10.20
C SER A 174 -19.03 -10.46 9.66
N ARG A 175 -19.84 -11.35 9.07
CA ARG A 175 -19.37 -12.59 8.44
C ARG A 175 -18.41 -12.31 7.29
N TYR A 176 -18.81 -11.45 6.36
CA TYR A 176 -17.96 -11.08 5.23
C TYR A 176 -16.61 -10.52 5.69
N TYR A 177 -16.62 -9.57 6.64
CA TYR A 177 -15.40 -8.98 7.17
C TYR A 177 -14.49 -10.02 7.82
N VAL A 178 -15.05 -10.85 8.71
CA VAL A 178 -14.30 -11.91 9.41
C VAL A 178 -13.69 -12.90 8.42
N ASP A 179 -14.47 -13.37 7.44
CA ASP A 179 -14.01 -14.35 6.44
C ASP A 179 -12.87 -13.78 5.59
N GLN A 180 -13.01 -12.55 5.09
CA GLN A 180 -11.99 -11.89 4.28
C GLN A 180 -10.72 -11.60 5.08
N VAL A 181 -10.85 -11.07 6.30
CA VAL A 181 -9.71 -10.81 7.16
C VAL A 181 -8.98 -12.10 7.53
N ASN A 182 -9.71 -13.17 7.86
CA ASN A 182 -9.09 -14.45 8.19
C ASN A 182 -8.38 -15.07 6.98
N MET A 183 -8.94 -14.93 5.78
CA MET A 183 -8.29 -15.34 4.54
C MET A 183 -6.97 -14.57 4.32
N MET A 184 -7.00 -13.24 4.47
CA MET A 184 -5.79 -12.41 4.39
C MET A 184 -4.78 -12.77 5.49
N TRP A 185 -5.26 -13.00 6.71
CA TRP A 185 -4.43 -13.34 7.86
C TRP A 185 -3.72 -14.67 7.69
N ALA A 186 -4.41 -15.67 7.12
CA ALA A 186 -3.81 -16.96 6.81
C ALA A 186 -2.65 -16.82 5.81
N LYS A 187 -2.78 -15.91 4.84
CA LYS A 187 -1.78 -15.63 3.79
C LYS A 187 -0.89 -14.42 4.07
N ARG A 188 -0.87 -13.92 5.31
CA ARG A 188 -0.23 -12.64 5.66
C ARG A 188 1.26 -12.58 5.32
N TYR A 189 1.96 -13.71 5.37
CA TYR A 189 3.37 -13.78 5.00
C TYR A 189 3.54 -13.72 3.49
N GLU A 190 2.77 -14.49 2.72
CA GLU A 190 2.79 -14.50 1.26
C GLU A 190 2.48 -13.11 0.66
N ILE A 191 1.55 -12.38 1.28
CA ILE A 191 1.16 -11.01 0.90
C ILE A 191 2.38 -10.06 0.88
N ILE A 192 3.36 -10.27 1.76
CA ILE A 192 4.58 -9.45 1.86
C ILE A 192 5.75 -10.11 1.14
N GLU A 193 5.89 -11.43 1.29
CA GLU A 193 7.03 -12.19 0.79
C GLU A 193 7.11 -12.18 -0.73
N CYS A 194 5.99 -12.36 -1.43
CA CYS A 194 5.97 -12.35 -2.89
C CYS A 194 6.47 -11.02 -3.49
N PRO A 195 5.91 -9.84 -3.14
CA PRO A 195 6.42 -8.57 -3.66
C PRO A 195 7.85 -8.28 -3.18
N LEU A 196 8.24 -8.73 -1.98
CA LEU A 196 9.61 -8.58 -1.49
C LEU A 196 10.61 -9.42 -2.32
N GLN A 197 10.30 -10.67 -2.64
CA GLN A 197 11.16 -11.52 -3.46
C GLN A 197 11.33 -10.94 -4.87
N GLN A 198 10.24 -10.45 -5.47
CA GLN A 198 10.29 -9.78 -6.77
C GLN A 198 11.16 -8.51 -6.70
N PHE A 199 10.97 -7.69 -5.67
CA PHE A 199 11.77 -6.49 -5.43
C PHE A 199 13.27 -6.84 -5.29
N VAL A 200 13.61 -7.82 -4.44
CA VAL A 200 15.00 -8.27 -4.25
C VAL A 200 15.60 -8.82 -5.54
N GLY A 201 14.82 -9.55 -6.34
CA GLY A 201 15.26 -10.04 -7.65
C GLY A 201 15.64 -8.91 -8.60
N ILE A 202 14.80 -7.86 -8.67
CA ILE A 202 15.08 -6.66 -9.46
C ILE A 202 16.36 -5.94 -8.96
N MET A 203 16.47 -5.76 -7.64
CA MET A 203 17.65 -5.13 -7.03
C MET A 203 18.93 -5.92 -7.31
N TYR A 204 18.88 -7.24 -7.23
CA TYR A 204 20.02 -8.10 -7.50
C TYR A 204 20.46 -8.02 -8.96
N ALA A 205 19.51 -8.02 -9.90
CA ALA A 205 19.79 -7.85 -11.32
C ALA A 205 20.46 -6.50 -11.61
N PHE A 206 20.01 -5.42 -10.96
CA PHE A 206 20.65 -4.11 -11.02
C PHE A 206 22.10 -4.15 -10.52
N LEU A 207 22.35 -4.70 -9.32
CA LEU A 207 23.70 -4.79 -8.78
C LEU A 207 24.65 -5.61 -9.66
N GLN A 208 24.17 -6.69 -10.27
CA GLN A 208 24.97 -7.48 -11.20
C GLN A 208 25.31 -6.69 -12.47
N ALA A 209 24.35 -5.94 -13.02
CA ALA A 209 24.58 -5.11 -14.20
C ALA A 209 25.59 -3.98 -13.92
N GLU A 210 25.47 -3.31 -12.77
CA GLU A 210 26.42 -2.26 -12.36
C GLU A 210 27.81 -2.83 -12.11
N LEU A 211 27.93 -4.00 -11.47
CA LEU A 211 29.23 -4.65 -11.27
C LEU A 211 29.90 -4.99 -12.61
N ALA A 212 29.15 -5.54 -13.57
CA ALA A 212 29.66 -5.82 -14.90
C ALA A 212 30.08 -4.53 -15.63
N GLY A 213 29.29 -3.45 -15.50
CA GLY A 213 29.63 -2.14 -16.05
C GLY A 213 30.91 -1.54 -15.45
N ILE A 214 31.10 -1.64 -14.13
CA ILE A 214 32.32 -1.19 -13.44
C ILE A 214 33.54 -2.01 -13.89
N GLN A 215 33.40 -3.32 -14.04
CA GLN A 215 34.48 -4.19 -14.54
C GLN A 215 34.87 -3.83 -15.98
N ALA A 216 33.88 -3.55 -16.84
CA ALA A 216 34.12 -3.09 -18.21
C ALA A 216 34.83 -1.72 -18.23
N LEU A 217 34.40 -0.79 -17.38
CA LEU A 217 35.03 0.51 -17.20
C LEU A 217 36.51 0.35 -16.77
N ALA A 218 36.77 -0.45 -15.73
CA ALA A 218 38.13 -0.69 -15.24
C ALA A 218 39.03 -1.34 -16.30
N SER A 219 38.49 -2.28 -17.10
CA SER A 219 39.22 -2.95 -18.18
C SER A 219 39.51 -2.02 -19.35
N GLY A 220 38.59 -1.12 -19.68
CA GLY A 220 38.78 -0.09 -20.71
C GLY A 220 39.81 0.99 -20.32
N LEU A 221 40.02 1.20 -19.02
CA LEU A 221 41.03 2.12 -18.48
C LEU A 221 42.41 1.47 -18.30
N GLY A 222 42.48 0.13 -18.23
CA GLY A 222 43.70 -0.65 -17.96
C GLY A 222 44.70 -0.78 -19.13
N GLY A 223 44.51 -0.05 -20.23
CA GLY A 223 45.32 -0.16 -21.46
C GLY A 223 46.38 0.92 -21.67
N GLN A 224 46.53 1.90 -20.79
CA GLN A 224 47.59 2.92 -20.93
C GLN A 224 48.75 2.64 -19.97
N PRO A 225 49.92 2.19 -20.48
CA PRO A 225 51.14 2.21 -19.67
C PRO A 225 51.50 3.67 -19.41
N VAL A 226 51.72 3.99 -18.14
CA VAL A 226 52.49 5.19 -17.74
C VAL A 226 53.96 4.94 -18.05
#